data_AF-A0A2N1M5X9-F1
#
_entry.id   AF-A0A2N1M5X9-F1
#
_cell.length_a   1.000
_cell.length_b   1.000
_cell.length_c   1.000
_cell.angle_alpha   90.00
_cell.angle_beta   90.00
_cell.angle_gamma   90.00
#
_symmetry.space_group_name_H-M   'P 1'
#
loop_
_entity.id
_entity.type
_entity.pdbx_description
1 polymer ?
#
loop_
_entity_poly.entity_id
_entity_poly.type
_entity_poly.pdbx_seq_one_letter_code
_entity_poly.pdbx_strand_id
1 'polypeptide(L)'
;MESLNDSIETEIILWVFKFQQRFRLPDIALEVLIKFLHIVFTRLDKSQFKNFPASLYLAKKMLNIFQPKMQLAVCNNCHKLYNIRNIVEYKKEGKTAIANCLHKEFPNNPVPSCCNKCNNPLSILKKRKGEIIAIPHMIYPKPSIRQQLSMLYIC
;
A
#
# COMPACT_ATOMS: atom_id res chain seq x y z
N MET A 1 6.70 13.54 -6.98
CA MET A 1 7.37 12.67 -7.96
C MET A 1 8.84 12.79 -7.62
N GLU A 2 9.28 12.06 -6.59
CA GLU A 2 10.68 12.07 -6.16
C GLU A 2 11.50 11.40 -7.26
N SER A 3 12.49 12.12 -7.77
CA SER A 3 13.48 11.62 -8.72
C SER A 3 13.99 10.28 -8.24
N LEU A 4 13.97 9.25 -9.10
CA LEU A 4 14.89 8.13 -8.92
C LEU A 4 16.25 8.78 -8.71
N ASN A 5 16.86 8.59 -7.54
CA ASN A 5 18.23 9.03 -7.33
C ASN A 5 19.05 8.34 -8.41
N ASP A 6 19.75 9.12 -9.25
CA ASP A 6 20.66 8.65 -10.29
C ASP A 6 21.90 8.00 -9.64
N SER A 7 21.67 6.93 -8.88
CA SER A 7 22.71 6.14 -8.24
C SER A 7 22.92 4.86 -9.03
N ILE A 8 24.20 4.48 -9.18
CA ILE A 8 24.63 3.22 -9.80
C ILE A 8 23.89 2.01 -9.20
N GLU A 9 23.56 2.06 -7.89
CA GLU A 9 22.79 1.03 -7.20
C GLU A 9 21.42 0.83 -7.85
N THR A 10 20.73 1.93 -8.14
CA THR A 10 19.39 1.93 -8.76
C THR A 10 19.45 1.37 -10.18
N GLU A 11 20.47 1.74 -10.96
CA GLU A 11 20.68 1.20 -12.31
C GLU A 11 20.93 -0.30 -12.32
N ILE A 12 21.77 -0.80 -11.40
CA ILE A 12 22.04 -2.23 -11.25
C ILE A 12 20.76 -2.98 -10.92
N ILE A 13 19.96 -2.48 -9.97
CA ILE A 13 18.69 -3.11 -9.60
C ILE A 13 17.72 -3.11 -10.79
N LEU A 14 17.62 -2.00 -11.54
CA LEU A 14 16.80 -1.94 -12.75
C LEU A 14 17.24 -2.97 -13.80
N TRP A 15 18.53 -3.14 -14.00
CA TRP A 15 19.08 -4.16 -14.90
C TRP A 15 18.69 -5.57 -14.43
N VAL A 16 18.82 -5.86 -13.12
CA VAL A 16 18.44 -7.14 -12.51
C VAL A 16 16.95 -7.46 -12.76
N PHE A 17 16.05 -6.48 -12.62
CA PHE A 17 14.63 -6.69 -12.93
C PHE A 17 14.36 -6.87 -14.44
N LYS A 18 15.07 -6.14 -15.31
CA LYS A 18 14.97 -6.37 -16.77
C LYS A 18 15.46 -7.77 -17.15
N PHE A 19 16.54 -8.24 -16.51
CA PHE A 19 17.06 -9.59 -16.67
C PHE A 19 16.02 -10.65 -16.24
N GLN A 20 15.38 -10.46 -15.08
CA GLN A 20 14.27 -11.32 -14.66
C GLN A 20 13.17 -11.41 -15.73
N GLN A 21 12.72 -10.26 -16.25
CA GLN A 21 11.64 -10.22 -17.25
C GLN A 21 12.05 -10.91 -18.56
N ARG A 22 13.28 -10.70 -19.02
CA ARG A 22 13.79 -11.27 -20.27
C ARG A 22 13.87 -12.80 -20.21
N PHE A 23 14.30 -13.34 -19.08
CA PHE A 23 14.55 -14.77 -18.89
C PHE A 23 13.46 -15.49 -18.08
N ARG A 24 12.39 -14.79 -17.72
CA ARG A 24 11.25 -15.32 -16.93
C ARG A 24 11.69 -15.99 -15.62
N LEU A 25 12.64 -15.40 -14.92
CA LEU A 25 13.17 -15.97 -13.68
C LEU A 25 12.17 -15.84 -12.53
N PRO A 26 12.07 -16.86 -11.65
CA PRO A 26 11.21 -16.78 -10.48
C PRO A 26 11.77 -15.78 -9.45
N ASP A 27 10.90 -15.24 -8.61
CA ASP A 27 11.27 -14.29 -7.54
C ASP A 27 12.32 -14.89 -6.57
N ILE A 28 12.32 -16.21 -6.38
CA ILE A 28 13.33 -16.91 -5.55
C ILE A 28 14.73 -16.78 -6.15
N ALA A 29 14.87 -16.92 -7.48
CA ALA A 29 16.16 -16.74 -8.15
C ALA A 29 16.63 -15.29 -8.03
N LEU A 30 15.71 -14.33 -8.13
CA LEU A 30 16.03 -12.91 -7.98
C LEU A 30 16.44 -12.54 -6.56
N GLU A 31 15.79 -13.12 -5.54
CA GLU A 31 16.15 -12.97 -4.12
C GLU A 31 17.58 -13.45 -3.87
N VAL A 32 17.97 -14.60 -4.42
CA VAL A 32 19.34 -15.13 -4.29
C VAL A 32 20.34 -14.22 -5.00
N LEU A 33 20.03 -13.76 -6.22
CA LEU A 33 20.91 -12.86 -6.98
C LEU A 33 21.14 -11.53 -6.25
N ILE A 34 20.08 -10.91 -5.72
CA ILE A 34 20.19 -9.65 -4.98
C ILE A 34 21.05 -9.83 -3.73
N LYS A 35 20.86 -10.92 -2.98
CA LYS A 35 21.70 -11.23 -1.80
C LYS A 35 23.17 -11.40 -2.18
N PHE A 36 23.43 -12.11 -3.27
CA PHE A 36 24.79 -12.29 -3.79
C PHE A 36 25.43 -10.95 -4.14
N LEU A 37 24.74 -10.10 -4.91
CA LEU A 37 25.22 -8.77 -5.28
C LEU A 37 25.46 -7.88 -4.06
N HIS A 38 24.56 -7.91 -3.07
CA HIS A 38 24.73 -7.17 -1.82
C HIS A 38 26.03 -7.56 -1.11
N ILE A 39 26.33 -8.86 -0.99
CA ILE A 39 27.58 -9.34 -0.37
C ILE A 39 28.79 -8.89 -1.19
N VAL A 40 28.76 -9.05 -2.51
CA VAL A 40 29.88 -8.69 -3.40
C VAL A 40 30.17 -7.19 -3.30
N PHE A 41 29.15 -6.34 -3.45
CA PHE A 41 29.33 -4.89 -3.44
C PHE A 41 29.75 -4.35 -2.08
N THR A 42 29.22 -4.90 -0.99
CA THR A 42 29.62 -4.52 0.37
C THR A 42 31.09 -4.88 0.65
N ARG A 43 31.62 -5.93 -0.01
CA ARG A 43 33.04 -6.29 0.08
C ARG A 43 33.96 -5.43 -0.79
N LEU A 44 33.49 -4.99 -1.95
CA LEU A 44 34.25 -4.17 -2.88
C LEU A 44 34.39 -2.73 -2.38
N ASP A 45 33.26 -2.08 -2.07
CA ASP A 45 33.24 -0.73 -1.52
C ASP A 45 32.02 -0.57 -0.60
N LYS A 46 32.24 -0.84 0.68
CA LYS A 46 31.22 -0.72 1.72
C LYS A 46 30.67 0.70 1.84
N SER A 47 31.46 1.72 1.50
CA SER A 47 31.04 3.11 1.64
C SER A 47 30.09 3.52 0.52
N GLN A 48 30.40 3.13 -0.72
CA GLN A 48 29.58 3.40 -1.90
C GLN A 48 28.26 2.61 -1.86
N PHE A 49 28.32 1.33 -1.50
CA PHE A 49 27.18 0.40 -1.60
C PHE A 49 26.46 0.14 -0.27
N LYS A 50 26.62 1.04 0.71
CA LYS A 50 26.00 0.91 2.03
C LYS A 50 24.47 0.73 1.96
N ASN A 51 23.84 1.31 0.94
CA ASN A 51 22.39 1.33 0.78
C ASN A 51 21.86 0.27 -0.20
N PHE A 52 22.74 -0.51 -0.83
CA PHE A 52 22.33 -1.56 -1.76
C PHE A 52 21.44 -2.60 -1.05
N PRO A 53 20.31 -3.02 -1.63
CA PRO A 53 19.30 -3.84 -0.95
C PRO A 53 19.81 -5.25 -0.63
N ALA A 54 19.57 -5.70 0.60
CA ALA A 54 19.91 -7.06 1.05
C ALA A 54 18.83 -8.11 0.71
N SER A 55 17.71 -7.71 0.11
CA SER A 55 16.61 -8.59 -0.28
C SER A 55 15.80 -8.02 -1.45
N LEU A 56 15.09 -8.89 -2.15
CA LEU A 56 14.17 -8.51 -3.23
C LEU A 56 13.10 -7.54 -2.74
N TYR A 57 12.62 -7.71 -1.52
CA TYR A 57 11.67 -6.78 -0.90
C TYR A 57 12.24 -5.35 -0.83
N LEU A 58 13.46 -5.20 -0.30
CA LEU A 58 14.11 -3.90 -0.19
C LEU A 58 14.41 -3.30 -1.56
N ALA A 59 14.81 -4.12 -2.54
CA ALA A 59 15.03 -3.67 -3.92
C ALA A 59 13.74 -3.14 -4.56
N LYS A 60 12.63 -3.89 -4.44
CA LYS A 60 11.31 -3.45 -4.92
C LYS A 60 10.82 -2.19 -4.19
N LYS A 61 11.16 -2.03 -2.91
CA LYS A 61 10.85 -0.82 -2.11
C LYS A 61 11.66 0.37 -2.60
N MET A 62 12.96 0.19 -2.85
CA MET A 62 13.88 1.22 -3.34
C MET A 62 13.47 1.74 -4.72
N LEU A 63 12.98 0.85 -5.60
CA LEU A 63 12.42 1.25 -6.90
C LEU A 63 10.98 1.79 -6.83
N ASN A 64 10.40 1.95 -5.63
CA ASN A 64 9.00 2.32 -5.45
C ASN A 64 8.00 1.43 -6.23
N ILE A 65 8.38 0.17 -6.53
CA ILE A 65 7.51 -0.82 -7.20
C ILE A 65 6.42 -1.27 -6.23
N PHE A 66 6.75 -1.39 -4.95
CA PHE A 66 5.74 -1.45 -3.90
C PHE A 66 5.13 -0.07 -3.70
N GLN A 67 4.22 0.31 -4.59
CA GLN A 67 3.24 1.30 -4.20
C GLN A 67 2.51 0.74 -2.97
N PRO A 68 2.39 1.52 -1.87
CA PRO A 68 1.55 1.08 -0.76
C PRO A 68 0.20 0.72 -1.36
N LYS A 69 -0.23 -0.54 -1.18
CA LYS A 69 -1.59 -0.94 -1.58
C LYS A 69 -2.50 0.14 -1.05
N MET A 70 -3.32 0.72 -1.90
CA MET A 70 -4.21 1.77 -1.45
C MET A 70 -5.15 1.14 -0.44
N GLN A 71 -4.94 1.44 0.84
CA GLN A 71 -5.71 0.87 1.92
C GLN A 71 -7.00 1.67 2.01
N LEU A 72 -8.11 1.00 1.70
CA LEU A 72 -9.44 1.58 1.78
C LEU A 72 -10.13 1.01 3.02
N ALA A 73 -10.78 1.87 3.80
CA ALA A 73 -11.67 1.42 4.85
C ALA A 73 -12.98 0.95 4.20
N VAL A 74 -13.47 -0.22 4.60
CA VAL A 74 -14.72 -0.79 4.07
C VAL A 74 -15.82 -0.62 5.11
N CYS A 75 -17.00 -0.19 4.66
CA CYS A 75 -18.20 -0.34 5.47
C CYS A 75 -18.66 -1.81 5.46
N ASN A 76 -18.71 -2.46 6.62
CA ASN A 76 -19.12 -3.87 6.71
C ASN A 76 -20.61 -4.10 6.40
N ASN A 77 -21.40 -3.03 6.30
CA ASN A 77 -22.83 -3.12 5.98
C ASN A 77 -23.10 -2.89 4.49
N CYS A 78 -22.69 -1.73 3.94
CA CYS A 78 -22.96 -1.38 2.53
C CYS A 78 -21.76 -1.57 1.58
N HIS A 79 -20.64 -2.10 2.08
CA HIS A 79 -19.39 -2.32 1.32
C HIS A 79 -18.77 -1.10 0.64
N LYS A 80 -19.27 0.11 0.95
CA LYS A 80 -18.71 1.35 0.42
C LYS A 80 -17.27 1.53 0.92
N LEU A 81 -16.40 1.89 -0.01
CA LEU A 81 -14.98 2.13 0.23
C LEU A 81 -14.74 3.60 0.58
N TYR A 82 -13.93 3.82 1.61
CA TYR A 82 -13.52 5.14 2.11
C TYR A 82 -12.00 5.26 2.14
N ASN A 83 -11.50 6.48 1.97
CA ASN A 83 -10.07 6.76 2.19
C ASN A 83 -9.75 6.55 3.68
N ILE A 84 -8.75 5.73 3.97
CA ILE A 84 -8.35 5.41 5.34
C ILE A 84 -7.94 6.64 6.15
N ARG A 85 -7.32 7.65 5.52
CA ARG A 85 -6.88 8.89 6.20
C ARG A 85 -8.07 9.62 6.81
N ASN A 86 -9.15 9.76 6.04
CA ASN A 86 -10.36 10.43 6.48
C ASN A 86 -11.02 9.74 7.70
N ILE A 87 -10.81 8.43 7.87
CA ILE A 87 -11.36 7.65 8.98
C ILE A 87 -10.48 7.75 10.22
N VAL A 88 -9.15 7.66 10.06
CA VAL A 88 -8.19 7.72 11.17
C VAL A 88 -8.09 9.13 11.75
N GLU A 89 -8.17 10.15 10.90
CA GLU A 89 -8.10 11.56 11.31
C GLU A 89 -9.45 12.13 11.74
N TYR A 90 -10.53 11.33 11.70
CA TYR A 90 -11.86 11.80 12.06
C TYR A 90 -11.92 12.22 13.53
N LYS A 91 -12.36 13.47 13.74
CA LYS A 91 -12.58 14.05 15.06
C LYS A 91 -13.98 14.63 15.13
N LYS A 92 -14.62 14.46 16.29
CA LYS A 92 -15.87 15.13 16.64
C LYS A 92 -15.59 16.04 17.83
N GLU A 93 -15.90 17.33 17.69
CA GLU A 93 -15.66 18.34 18.73
C GLU A 93 -14.19 18.35 19.21
N GLY A 94 -13.25 18.20 18.26
CA GLY A 94 -11.81 18.19 18.53
C GLY A 94 -11.25 16.89 19.13
N LYS A 95 -12.11 15.93 19.52
CA LYS A 95 -11.71 14.64 20.09
C LYS A 95 -11.80 13.52 19.06
N THR A 96 -10.92 12.51 19.17
CA THR A 96 -10.98 11.29 18.36
C THR A 96 -12.35 10.63 18.56
N ALA A 97 -13.05 10.34 17.46
CA ALA A 97 -14.40 9.81 17.50
C ALA A 97 -14.59 8.65 16.51
N ILE A 98 -15.69 7.93 16.66
CA ILE A 98 -16.08 6.89 15.71
C ILE A 98 -16.63 7.56 14.45
N ALA A 99 -16.01 7.25 13.30
CA ALA A 99 -16.51 7.70 12.01
C ALA A 99 -17.64 6.77 11.56
N ASN A 100 -18.79 7.32 11.17
CA ASN A 100 -19.92 6.55 10.67
C ASN A 100 -20.02 6.64 9.14
N CYS A 101 -20.54 5.57 8.52
CA CYS A 101 -20.77 5.51 7.09
C CYS A 101 -21.91 6.46 6.67
N LEU A 102 -21.59 7.48 5.88
CA LEU A 102 -22.58 8.44 5.37
C LEU A 102 -23.16 8.06 4.00
N HIS A 103 -22.85 6.86 3.50
CA HIS A 103 -23.31 6.44 2.18
C HIS A 103 -24.83 6.32 2.12
N LYS A 104 -25.41 6.90 1.08
CA LYS A 104 -26.77 6.65 0.61
C LYS A 104 -26.68 5.92 -0.72
N GLU A 105 -27.30 4.76 -0.81
CA GLU A 105 -27.26 3.92 -2.03
C GLU A 105 -28.09 4.56 -3.15
N PHE A 106 -29.28 5.11 -2.81
CA PHE A 106 -30.19 5.76 -3.75
C PHE A 106 -30.57 7.17 -3.27
N PRO A 107 -29.72 8.19 -3.46
CA PRO A 107 -29.95 9.54 -2.92
C PRO A 107 -31.15 10.27 -3.55
N ASN A 108 -31.57 9.89 -4.75
CA ASN A 108 -32.67 10.51 -5.49
C ASN A 108 -33.93 9.62 -5.52
N ASN A 109 -34.08 8.70 -4.56
CA ASN A 109 -35.27 7.85 -4.51
C ASN A 109 -36.48 8.69 -4.05
N PRO A 110 -37.61 8.68 -4.80
CA PRO A 110 -38.81 9.40 -4.40
C PRO A 110 -39.41 8.88 -3.08
N VAL A 111 -39.08 7.66 -2.67
CA VAL A 111 -39.50 7.07 -1.38
C VAL A 111 -38.50 7.45 -0.28
N PRO A 112 -38.89 8.27 0.73
CA PRO A 112 -37.97 8.76 1.76
C PRO A 112 -37.33 7.65 2.60
N SER A 113 -38.08 6.59 2.89
CA SER A 113 -37.58 5.43 3.65
C SER A 113 -36.48 4.66 2.92
N CYS A 114 -36.36 4.82 1.60
CA CYS A 114 -35.30 4.21 0.79
C CYS A 114 -34.08 5.16 0.61
N CYS A 115 -34.15 6.38 1.13
CA CYS A 115 -33.08 7.40 1.08
C CYS A 115 -32.20 7.43 2.35
N ASN A 116 -32.26 6.37 3.17
CA ASN A 116 -31.57 6.30 4.45
C ASN A 116 -30.05 6.22 4.30
N LYS A 117 -29.33 6.87 5.22
CA LYS A 117 -27.87 6.73 5.33
C LYS A 117 -27.55 5.42 6.01
N CYS A 118 -26.46 4.77 5.60
CA CYS A 118 -26.00 3.52 6.19
C CYS A 118 -25.74 3.65 7.71
N ASN A 119 -25.09 4.71 8.15
CA ASN A 119 -24.74 5.03 9.54
C ASN A 119 -23.93 3.96 10.32
N ASN A 120 -23.52 2.88 9.66
CA ASN A 120 -22.70 1.84 10.28
C ASN A 120 -21.32 2.40 10.69
N PRO A 121 -20.79 2.07 11.88
CA PRO A 121 -19.45 2.52 12.28
C PRO A 121 -18.38 1.99 11.33
N LEU A 122 -17.50 2.88 10.90
CA LEU A 122 -16.33 2.59 10.06
C LEU A 122 -15.07 2.37 10.89
N SER A 123 -15.04 2.84 12.13
CA SER A 123 -13.90 2.71 13.03
C SER A 123 -14.28 2.25 14.44
N ILE A 124 -13.31 1.66 15.12
CA ILE A 124 -13.34 1.37 16.55
C ILE A 124 -12.28 2.21 17.23
N LEU A 125 -12.58 2.72 18.42
CA LEU A 125 -11.59 3.38 19.26
C LEU A 125 -10.78 2.34 20.05
N LYS A 126 -9.45 2.42 19.97
CA LYS A 126 -8.54 1.61 20.79
C LYS A 126 -7.56 2.51 21.54
N LYS A 127 -7.21 2.10 22.76
CA LYS A 127 -6.15 2.75 23.53
C LYS A 127 -4.80 2.14 23.14
N ARG A 128 -3.84 2.96 22.73
CA ARG A 128 -2.48 2.54 22.38
C ARG A 128 -1.48 3.51 22.99
N LYS A 129 -0.56 3.00 23.82
CA LYS A 129 0.46 3.81 24.52
C LYS A 129 -0.11 5.05 25.26
N GLY A 130 -1.30 4.92 25.85
CA GLY A 130 -1.97 5.99 26.59
C GLY A 130 -2.92 6.87 25.75
N GLU A 131 -2.78 6.88 24.43
CA GLU A 131 -3.63 7.67 23.51
C GLU A 131 -4.80 6.85 22.95
N ILE A 132 -5.91 7.53 22.66
CA ILE A 132 -7.08 6.92 22.00
C ILE A 132 -6.99 7.18 20.50
N ILE A 133 -6.90 6.09 19.73
CA ILE A 133 -6.81 6.12 18.26
C ILE A 133 -8.03 5.46 17.62
N ALA A 134 -8.49 6.01 16.50
CA ALA A 134 -9.52 5.40 15.67
C ALA A 134 -8.87 4.44 14.66
N ILE A 135 -9.31 3.19 14.64
CA ILE A 135 -8.82 2.16 13.72
C ILE A 135 -10.00 1.69 12.87
N PRO A 136 -9.86 1.60 11.53
CA PRO A 136 -10.93 1.08 10.68
C PRO A 136 -11.35 -0.34 11.07
N HIS A 137 -12.65 -0.64 10.97
CA HIS A 137 -13.19 -1.98 11.19
C HIS A 137 -12.62 -3.00 10.21
N MET A 138 -12.52 -2.62 8.93
CA MET A 138 -12.06 -3.49 7.86
C MET A 138 -11.26 -2.67 6.85
N ILE A 139 -10.15 -3.25 6.37
CA ILE A 139 -9.28 -2.65 5.36
C ILE A 139 -9.29 -3.53 4.12
N TYR A 140 -9.60 -2.93 2.97
CA TYR A 140 -9.45 -3.54 1.66
C TYR A 140 -8.13 -3.10 1.03
N PRO A 141 -7.19 -4.02 0.80
CA PRO A 141 -5.93 -3.71 0.14
C PRO A 141 -6.17 -3.63 -1.37
N LYS A 142 -6.36 -2.42 -1.93
CA LYS A 142 -6.51 -2.26 -3.38
C LYS A 142 -5.13 -2.25 -4.05
N PRO A 143 -4.82 -3.20 -4.96
CA PRO A 143 -3.59 -3.16 -5.76
C PRO A 143 -3.57 -1.94 -6.66
N SER A 144 -2.39 -1.47 -7.06
CA SER A 144 -2.27 -0.33 -7.98
C SER A 144 -2.88 -0.64 -9.35
N ILE A 145 -3.21 0.38 -10.13
CA ILE A 145 -3.72 0.20 -11.51
C ILE A 145 -2.73 -0.63 -12.33
N ARG A 146 -1.41 -0.37 -12.20
CA ARG A 146 -0.37 -1.15 -12.87
C ARG A 146 -0.39 -2.62 -12.46
N GLN A 147 -0.57 -2.92 -11.18
CA GLN A 147 -0.70 -4.30 -10.68
C GLN A 147 -1.97 -4.98 -11.21
N GLN A 148 -3.10 -4.27 -11.21
CA GLN A 148 -4.36 -4.77 -11.77
C GLN A 148 -4.22 -5.10 -13.25
N LEU A 149 -3.60 -4.21 -14.04
CA LEU A 149 -3.32 -4.44 -15.46
C LEU A 149 -2.37 -5.64 -15.65
N SER A 150 -1.31 -5.76 -14.84
CA SER A 150 -0.41 -6.92 -14.93
C SER A 150 -1.12 -8.24 -14.63
N MET A 151 -2.08 -8.26 -13.69
CA MET A 151 -2.87 -9.47 -13.41
C MET A 151 -3.84 -9.83 -14.54
N LEU A 152 -4.28 -8.86 -15.34
CA LEU A 152 -5.20 -9.09 -16.47
C LEU A 152 -4.49 -9.56 -17.74
N TYR A 153 -3.26 -9.07 -17.97
CA TYR A 153 -2.50 -9.33 -19.21
C TYR A 153 -1.37 -10.36 -19.05
N ILE A 154 -1.15 -10.88 -17.84
CA ILE A 154 -0.25 -12.01 -17.58
C ILE A 154 -1.12 -13.22 -17.24
N CYS A 155 -1.72 -13.80 -18.28
CA CYS A 155 -2.16 -15.20 -18.33
C CYS A 155 -1.23 -15.92 -19.30
#